data_AF-A0AA37HPR0-F1
#
_entry.id   AF-A0AA37HPR0-F1
#
_cell.length_a   1.000
_cell.length_b   1.000
_cell.length_c   1.000
_cell.angle_alpha   90.00
_cell.angle_beta   90.00
_cell.angle_gamma   90.00
#
_symmetry.space_group_name_H-M   'P 1'
#
loop_
_entity.id
_entity.type
_entity.pdbx_description
1 polymer ?
#
loop_
_entity_poly.entity_id
_entity_poly.type
_entity_poly.pdbx_seq_one_letter_code
_entity_poly.pdbx_strand_id
1 'polypeptide(L)'
;MITKAYPNSFVGTDLQAQLDAAGVKDLVLAGFMMHMCINSTARGAFSLGFRPTVVASATATRDLPAPDGSVVPASQLQAASLAALTDLFAVVAPKQNDIRG
;
A
#
# COMPACT_ATOMS: atom_id res chain seq x y z
N MET A 1 -2.58 13.45 -11.84
CA MET A 1 -3.33 13.40 -10.56
C MET A 1 -4.55 12.53 -10.80
N ILE A 2 -4.85 11.58 -9.91
CA ILE A 2 -6.01 10.68 -10.02
C ILE A 2 -6.86 10.82 -8.76
N THR A 3 -8.17 10.88 -8.92
CA THR A 3 -9.13 10.86 -7.81
C THR A 3 -9.78 9.47 -7.76
N LYS A 4 -9.88 8.89 -6.56
CA LYS A 4 -10.44 7.54 -6.35
C LYS A 4 -11.56 7.57 -5.32
N ALA A 5 -12.58 6.75 -5.54
CA ALA A 5 -13.68 6.55 -4.59
C ALA A 5 -13.46 5.36 -3.65
N TYR A 6 -12.50 4.48 -3.95
CA TYR A 6 -12.25 3.24 -3.21
C TYR A 6 -10.83 3.19 -2.63
N PRO A 7 -10.57 2.35 -1.60
CA PRO A 7 -9.23 2.19 -1.05
C PRO A 7 -8.18 1.77 -2.08
N ASN A 8 -8.49 0.79 -2.92
CA ASN A 8 -7.65 0.38 -4.03
C ASN A 8 -7.71 1.43 -5.16
N SER A 9 -6.59 2.07 -5.46
CA SER A 9 -6.48 3.11 -6.48
C SER A 9 -6.78 2.65 -7.90
N PHE A 10 -6.76 1.35 -8.19
CA PHE A 10 -7.09 0.81 -9.51
C PHE A 10 -8.61 0.65 -9.73
N VAL A 11 -9.42 0.64 -8.67
CA VAL A 11 -10.86 0.40 -8.79
C VAL A 11 -11.58 1.68 -9.17
N GLY A 12 -12.21 1.68 -10.34
CA GLY A 12 -13.00 2.82 -10.84
C GLY A 12 -12.15 4.03 -11.23
N THR A 13 -10.88 3.82 -11.58
CA THR A 13 -9.98 4.87 -12.10
C THR A 13 -9.30 4.39 -13.39
N ASP A 14 -8.60 5.29 -14.07
CA ASP A 14 -7.78 5.01 -15.25
C ASP A 14 -6.30 4.76 -14.93
N LEU A 15 -5.95 4.56 -13.64
CA LEU A 15 -4.55 4.41 -13.20
C LEU A 15 -3.82 3.27 -13.92
N GLN A 16 -4.46 2.10 -14.08
CA GLN A 16 -3.83 0.97 -14.77
C GLN A 16 -3.50 1.32 -16.22
N ALA A 17 -4.46 1.91 -16.95
CA ALA A 17 -4.29 2.27 -18.35
C ALA A 17 -3.15 3.29 -18.53
N GLN A 18 -3.05 4.28 -17.63
CA GLN A 18 -1.96 5.26 -17.67
C GLN A 18 -0.58 4.61 -17.41
N LEU A 19 -0.50 3.69 -16.44
CA LEU A 19 0.75 2.99 -16.14
C LEU A 19 1.18 2.04 -17.27
N ASP A 20 0.24 1.32 -17.86
CA ASP A 20 0.51 0.42 -18.99
C ASP A 20 0.92 1.21 -20.24
N ALA A 21 0.28 2.34 -20.53
CA ALA A 21 0.67 3.23 -21.63
C ALA A 21 2.08 3.83 -21.44
N ALA A 22 2.51 4.01 -20.19
CA ALA A 22 3.84 4.46 -19.84
C ALA A 22 4.88 3.31 -19.75
N GLY A 23 4.47 2.06 -19.93
CA GLY A 23 5.35 0.89 -19.80
C GLY A 23 5.88 0.66 -18.38
N VAL A 24 5.22 1.21 -17.36
CA VAL A 24 5.64 1.11 -15.96
C VAL A 24 5.21 -0.23 -15.38
N LYS A 25 6.12 -0.92 -14.70
CA LYS A 25 5.80 -2.13 -13.92
C LYS A 25 6.19 -2.03 -12.45
N ASP A 26 7.21 -1.25 -12.12
CA ASP A 26 7.67 -1.02 -10.75
C ASP A 26 6.95 0.19 -10.15
N LEU A 27 6.35 0.01 -8.97
CA LEU A 27 5.58 1.05 -8.30
C LEU A 27 6.17 1.28 -6.91
N VAL A 28 6.52 2.53 -6.58
CA VAL A 28 6.86 2.90 -5.20
C VAL A 28 5.63 3.51 -4.53
N LEU A 29 5.22 2.94 -3.41
CA LEU A 29 4.02 3.31 -2.66
C LEU A 29 4.39 3.95 -1.32
N ALA A 30 3.78 5.12 -1.07
CA ALA A 30 3.87 5.88 0.16
C ALA A 30 2.54 6.60 0.41
N GLY A 31 2.29 7.04 1.65
CA GLY A 31 1.09 7.79 2.04
C GLY A 31 0.21 7.05 3.05
N PHE A 32 -1.09 7.34 3.01
CA PHE A 32 -2.01 6.98 4.09
C PHE A 32 -3.35 6.42 3.57
N MET A 33 -4.01 5.51 4.28
CA MET A 33 -3.52 4.85 5.50
C MET A 33 -2.88 3.51 5.17
N MET A 34 -1.86 3.13 5.96
CA MET A 34 -1.09 1.90 5.76
C MET A 34 -1.98 0.66 5.66
N HIS A 35 -2.88 0.45 6.64
CA HIS A 35 -3.77 -0.72 6.70
C HIS A 35 -4.85 -0.74 5.59
N MET A 36 -5.14 0.42 5.00
CA MET A 36 -6.27 0.61 4.09
C MET A 36 -5.75 0.94 2.69
N CYS A 37 -5.76 2.21 2.27
CA CYS A 37 -5.43 2.62 0.89
C CYS A 37 -4.10 2.06 0.38
N ILE A 38 -3.04 2.08 1.20
CA ILE A 38 -1.72 1.57 0.79
C ILE A 38 -1.77 0.05 0.62
N ASN A 39 -2.23 -0.67 1.64
CA ASN A 39 -2.37 -2.14 1.59
C ASN A 39 -3.28 -2.61 0.44
N SER A 40 -4.45 -1.99 0.26
CA SER A 40 -5.38 -2.33 -0.82
C SER A 40 -4.80 -2.06 -2.20
N THR A 41 -4.09 -0.94 -2.38
CA THR A 41 -3.48 -0.59 -3.66
C THR A 41 -2.27 -1.49 -3.95
N ALA A 42 -1.45 -1.82 -2.95
CA ALA A 42 -0.33 -2.75 -3.11
C ALA A 42 -0.80 -4.15 -3.56
N ARG A 43 -1.84 -4.67 -2.91
CA ARG A 43 -2.47 -5.95 -3.31
C ARG A 43 -3.06 -5.88 -4.72
N GLY A 44 -3.75 -4.78 -5.04
CA GLY A 44 -4.28 -4.53 -6.38
C GLY A 44 -3.19 -4.49 -7.45
N ALA A 45 -2.10 -3.77 -7.18
CA ALA A 45 -0.92 -3.70 -8.06
C ALA A 45 -0.36 -5.09 -8.32
N PHE A 46 -0.11 -5.86 -7.26
CA PHE A 46 0.36 -7.25 -7.37
C PHE A 46 -0.55 -8.11 -8.24
N SER A 47 -1.87 -8.09 -7.98
CA SER A 47 -2.84 -8.89 -8.75
C SER A 47 -2.91 -8.50 -10.24
N LEU A 48 -2.55 -7.26 -10.58
CA LEU A 48 -2.50 -6.77 -11.96
C LEU A 48 -1.12 -6.96 -12.62
N GLY A 49 -0.18 -7.61 -11.93
CA GLY A 49 1.16 -7.90 -12.45
C GLY A 49 2.18 -6.77 -12.31
N PHE A 50 1.89 -5.74 -11.51
CA PHE A 50 2.87 -4.75 -11.11
C PHE A 50 3.74 -5.26 -9.96
N ARG A 51 4.89 -4.62 -9.74
CA ARG A 51 5.87 -4.91 -8.69
C ARG A 51 5.90 -3.77 -7.68
N PRO A 52 5.00 -3.77 -6.67
CA PRO A 52 4.95 -2.70 -5.70
C PRO A 52 6.06 -2.82 -4.65
N THR A 53 6.65 -1.68 -4.31
CA THR A 53 7.55 -1.47 -3.17
C THR A 53 6.91 -0.45 -2.23
N VAL A 54 6.68 -0.81 -0.98
CA VAL A 54 6.12 0.08 0.05
C VAL A 54 7.24 0.64 0.92
N VAL A 55 7.26 1.96 1.10
CA VAL A 55 8.26 2.63 1.95
C VAL A 55 7.70 2.80 3.37
N ALA A 56 8.10 1.93 4.29
CA ALA A 56 7.52 1.85 5.63
C ALA A 56 7.55 3.20 6.37
N SER A 57 8.69 3.91 6.36
CA SER A 57 8.84 5.22 7.00
C SER A 57 8.01 6.34 6.37
N ALA A 58 7.47 6.13 5.17
CA ALA A 58 6.62 7.08 4.46
C ALA A 58 5.14 6.66 4.46
N THR A 59 4.75 5.79 5.39
CA THR A 59 3.36 5.38 5.62
C THR A 59 2.98 5.59 7.07
N ALA A 60 1.69 5.80 7.33
CA ALA A 60 1.16 5.80 8.68
C ALA A 60 -0.28 5.30 8.72
N THR A 61 -0.75 5.04 9.94
CA THR A 61 -2.12 4.66 10.26
C THR A 61 -2.55 5.32 11.57
N ARG A 62 -3.76 5.03 12.03
CA ARG A 62 -4.31 5.44 13.32
C ARG A 62 -4.77 4.23 14.14
N ASP A 63 -5.02 4.45 15.41
CA ASP A 63 -5.66 3.49 16.30
C ASP A 63 -7.06 3.13 15.78
N LEU A 64 -7.45 1.86 15.89
CA LEU A 64 -8.76 1.38 15.46
C LEU A 64 -9.46 0.60 16.59
N PRO A 65 -10.79 0.74 16.73
CA PRO A 65 -11.55 -0.14 17.60
C PRO A 65 -11.58 -1.55 17.02
N ALA A 66 -11.35 -2.54 17.88
CA ALA A 66 -11.53 -3.95 17.58
C ALA A 66 -12.99 -4.38 17.84
N PRO A 67 -13.43 -5.51 17.24
CA PRO A 67 -14.79 -6.03 17.45
C PRO A 67 -15.15 -6.36 18.90
N ASP A 68 -14.15 -6.64 19.74
CA ASP A 68 -14.32 -6.92 21.17
C ASP A 68 -14.39 -5.65 22.04
N GLY A 69 -14.36 -4.46 21.41
CA GLY A 69 -14.38 -3.16 22.08
C GLY A 69 -13.02 -2.67 22.57
N SER A 70 -11.95 -3.46 22.42
CA SER A 70 -10.58 -3.00 22.67
C SER A 70 -10.09 -2.07 21.55
N VAL A 71 -8.93 -1.44 21.75
CA VAL A 71 -8.27 -0.61 20.73
C VAL A 71 -7.03 -1.32 20.23
N VAL A 72 -6.90 -1.48 18.91
CA VAL A 72 -5.65 -1.89 18.26
C VAL A 72 -4.79 -0.63 18.05
N PRO A 73 -3.61 -0.53 18.70
CA PRO A 73 -2.73 0.62 18.52
C PRO A 73 -2.23 0.76 17.09
N ALA A 74 -2.03 1.99 16.63
CA ALA A 74 -1.54 2.31 15.30
C ALA A 74 -0.21 1.61 14.98
N SER A 75 0.70 1.52 15.96
CA SER A 75 1.99 0.85 15.82
C SER A 75 1.83 -0.65 15.55
N GLN A 76 0.93 -1.33 16.26
CA GLN A 76 0.66 -2.75 16.06
C GLN A 76 -0.03 -3.00 14.71
N LEU A 77 -1.00 -2.16 14.36
CA LEU A 77 -1.70 -2.25 13.07
C LEU A 77 -0.76 -1.98 11.88
N GLN A 78 0.15 -1.00 12.02
CA GLN A 78 1.17 -0.70 11.01
C GLN A 78 2.13 -1.86 10.85
N ALA A 79 2.66 -2.41 11.96
CA ALA A 79 3.57 -3.56 11.92
C ALA A 79 2.91 -4.78 11.27
N ALA A 80 1.68 -5.12 11.67
CA ALA A 80 0.94 -6.24 11.10
C ALA A 80 0.65 -6.04 9.59
N SER A 81 0.25 -4.84 9.19
CA SER A 81 -0.04 -4.53 7.78
C SER A 81 1.21 -4.60 6.91
N LEU A 82 2.35 -4.07 7.38
CA LEU A 82 3.62 -4.14 6.67
C LEU A 82 4.11 -5.59 6.57
N ALA A 83 4.06 -6.36 7.67
CA ALA A 83 4.44 -7.77 7.68
C ALA A 83 3.60 -8.59 6.67
N ALA A 84 2.28 -8.38 6.65
CA ALA A 84 1.39 -9.07 5.73
C ALA A 84 1.60 -8.68 4.25
N LEU A 85 2.10 -7.46 3.96
CA LEU A 85 2.47 -7.09 2.60
C LEU A 85 3.81 -7.73 2.18
N THR A 86 4.81 -7.74 3.07
CA THR A 86 6.11 -8.36 2.82
C THR A 86 6.00 -9.85 2.49
N ASP A 87 5.02 -10.54 3.08
CA ASP A 87 4.83 -11.99 2.91
C ASP A 87 4.56 -12.39 1.45
N LEU A 88 3.90 -11.53 0.65
CA LEU A 88 3.55 -11.89 -0.73
C LEU A 88 3.44 -10.69 -1.69
N PHE A 89 2.80 -9.61 -1.25
CA PHE A 89 2.24 -8.62 -2.17
C PHE A 89 3.22 -7.53 -2.58
N ALA A 90 4.19 -7.20 -1.75
CA ALA A 90 5.11 -6.08 -1.99
C ALA A 90 6.46 -6.28 -1.33
N VAL A 91 7.50 -5.70 -1.92
CA VAL A 91 8.75 -5.45 -1.18
C VAL A 91 8.48 -4.32 -0.19
N VAL A 92 8.92 -4.45 1.06
CA VAL A 92 8.84 -3.38 2.06
C VAL A 92 10.23 -2.83 2.35
N ALA A 93 10.48 -1.60 1.92
CA ALA A 93 11.69 -0.86 2.22
C ALA A 93 11.51 -0.10 3.55
N PRO A 94 12.41 -0.26 4.54
CA PRO A 94 12.29 0.48 5.81
C PRO A 94 12.29 2.00 5.62
N LYS A 95 13.21 2.51 4.80
CA LYS A 95 13.32 3.94 4.44
C LYS A 95 13.44 4.11 2.93
N GLN A 96 13.27 5.34 2.45
CA GLN A 96 13.39 5.65 1.02
C GLN A 96 14.77 5.28 0.43
N ASN A 97 15.84 5.39 1.23
CA ASN A 97 17.21 5.05 0.79
C ASN A 97 17.40 3.54 0.57
N ASP A 98 16.47 2.71 1.04
CA ASP A 98 16.57 1.25 0.95
C ASP A 98 15.84 0.69 -0.29
N ILE A 99 15.24 1.55 -1.11
CA ILE A 99 14.60 1.15 -2.37
C ILE A 99 15.71 0.74 -3.35
N ARG A 100 15.63 -0.50 -3.84
CA ARG A 100 16.53 -1.00 -4.90
C ARG A 100 15.91 -0.69 -6.25
N GLY A 101 16.67 -0.01 -7.12
CA GLY A 101 16.30 0.27 -8.51
C GLY A 101 16.54 -0.92 -9.43
#